data_AF-A0A2T5VD97-F1
#
_entry.id   AF-A0A2T5VD97-F1
#
_cell.length_a   1.000
_cell.length_b   1.000
_cell.length_c   1.000
_cell.angle_alpha   90.00
_cell.angle_beta   90.00
_cell.angle_gamma   90.00
#
_symmetry.space_group_name_H-M   'P 1'
#
loop_
_entity.id
_entity.type
_entity.pdbx_description
1 polymer ?
#
loop_
_entity_poly.entity_id
_entity_poly.type
_entity_poly.pdbx_seq_one_letter_code
_entity_poly.pdbx_strand_id
1 'polypeptide(L)'
;MTPADLGRGGSGRPSRASDYGRTRGDCVTLPERIATIEAVRAGGKPALARALAAIETAEGSDTLAKLLDEATASARAHVLGLTGPPGVGKSTLMRALIAQARAEGRTVAVLAVDPSSQRTGGALLGDRTRLATDPEDDKLFVRSMAARDRLGGLSDHAVAAAVLMRAVADLVIVETVGIGQSEADVASVADTVVLCIQPGSGDSLQFMKAGVMELPDVVAVTKADMGEKARRALADVEGALSLTGARPGGWKAPVVLVSATAGTGLGDLARAIDAHRNWLTDGARLAAHRRRQAHDWIEDALRQRWGRKGLALLGEATLDATRPFNAIRQQDLRLQACWHQP
;
A
#
# COMPACT_ATOMS: atom_id res chain seq x y z
N MET A 1 -75.07 -19.88 -9.94
CA MET A 1 -74.09 -20.71 -10.66
C MET A 1 -72.82 -19.88 -10.81
N THR A 2 -71.85 -20.16 -9.93
CA THR A 2 -70.41 -19.78 -9.87
C THR A 2 -69.89 -18.32 -9.95
N PRO A 3 -68.80 -17.98 -9.21
CA PRO A 3 -68.26 -16.62 -9.03
C PRO A 3 -66.83 -16.41 -9.61
N ALA A 4 -66.28 -15.20 -9.39
CA ALA A 4 -64.86 -14.77 -9.37
C ALA A 4 -64.18 -14.52 -10.74
N ASP A 5 -63.71 -13.30 -11.07
CA ASP A 5 -62.62 -12.45 -10.53
C ASP A 5 -61.23 -12.66 -11.19
N LEU A 6 -60.72 -11.52 -11.68
CA LEU A 6 -59.32 -11.08 -11.77
C LEU A 6 -58.40 -11.68 -12.85
N GLY A 7 -57.87 -10.75 -13.66
CA GLY A 7 -57.05 -10.99 -14.83
C GLY A 7 -55.62 -11.46 -14.56
N ARG A 8 -55.00 -11.98 -15.63
CA ARG A 8 -53.55 -12.11 -15.82
C ARG A 8 -53.28 -12.13 -17.33
N GLY A 9 -52.85 -11.00 -17.88
CA GLY A 9 -52.29 -10.92 -19.23
C GLY A 9 -50.77 -11.05 -19.14
N GLY A 10 -50.25 -12.26 -19.34
CA GLY A 10 -48.81 -12.52 -19.45
C GLY A 10 -48.38 -12.53 -20.91
N SER A 11 -47.71 -11.47 -21.38
CA SER A 11 -46.97 -11.48 -22.64
C SER A 11 -45.50 -11.80 -22.36
N GLY A 12 -45.09 -13.01 -22.75
CA GLY A 12 -43.72 -13.47 -22.63
C GLY A 12 -42.78 -12.68 -23.56
N ARG A 13 -41.79 -12.01 -22.96
CA ARG A 13 -40.53 -11.67 -23.63
C ARG A 13 -39.46 -12.60 -23.09
N PRO A 14 -38.58 -13.18 -23.93
CA PRO A 14 -37.53 -14.05 -23.45
C PRO A 14 -36.53 -13.23 -22.62
N SER A 15 -36.33 -13.62 -21.37
CA SER A 15 -35.23 -13.12 -20.56
C SER A 15 -33.93 -13.58 -21.19
N ARG A 16 -33.08 -12.62 -21.60
CA ARG A 16 -31.66 -12.91 -21.83
C ARG A 16 -31.04 -13.17 -20.47
N ALA A 17 -31.08 -14.44 -20.05
CA ALA A 17 -30.18 -14.93 -19.03
C ALA A 17 -28.76 -14.70 -19.57
N SER A 18 -28.02 -13.82 -18.90
CA SER A 18 -26.59 -13.70 -19.11
C SER A 18 -25.95 -15.01 -18.68
N ASP A 19 -25.51 -15.81 -19.64
CA ASP A 19 -24.55 -16.89 -19.44
C ASP A 19 -23.26 -16.31 -18.85
N TYR A 20 -23.22 -16.18 -17.52
CA TYR A 20 -21.96 -16.18 -16.77
C TYR A 20 -21.51 -17.64 -16.67
N GLY A 21 -21.15 -18.19 -17.82
CA GLY A 21 -20.40 -19.44 -17.92
C GLY A 21 -19.01 -19.21 -17.37
N ARG A 22 -18.82 -19.56 -16.09
CA ARG A 22 -17.52 -19.69 -15.43
C ARG A 22 -16.78 -20.83 -16.14
N THR A 23 -16.04 -20.51 -17.19
CA THR A 23 -15.14 -21.48 -17.83
C THR A 23 -14.01 -21.81 -16.85
N ARG A 24 -13.79 -23.12 -16.71
CA ARG A 24 -12.75 -23.74 -15.90
C ARG A 24 -11.38 -23.16 -16.24
N GLY A 25 -10.63 -22.78 -15.20
CA GLY A 25 -9.17 -22.76 -15.10
C GLY A 25 -8.35 -22.78 -16.39
N ASP A 26 -8.53 -21.81 -17.29
CA ASP A 26 -7.50 -21.50 -18.25
C ASP A 26 -6.30 -21.00 -17.44
N CYS A 27 -5.18 -21.71 -17.54
CA CYS A 27 -3.92 -21.32 -16.92
C CYS A 27 -3.52 -19.98 -17.54
N VAL A 28 -3.91 -18.87 -16.91
CA VAL A 28 -3.49 -17.53 -17.31
C VAL A 28 -1.98 -17.49 -17.19
N THR A 29 -1.30 -17.67 -18.31
CA THR A 29 0.15 -17.61 -18.40
C THR A 29 0.54 -16.16 -18.63
N LEU A 30 1.44 -15.65 -17.81
CA LEU A 30 1.97 -14.31 -18.01
C LEU A 30 2.79 -14.27 -19.32
N PRO A 31 2.69 -13.20 -20.13
CA PRO A 31 3.58 -13.00 -21.26
C PRO A 31 5.05 -13.09 -20.82
N GLU A 32 5.90 -13.74 -21.63
CA GLU A 32 7.32 -13.97 -21.32
C GLU A 32 8.05 -12.68 -20.88
N ARG A 33 7.71 -11.55 -21.49
CA ARG A 33 8.23 -10.21 -21.17
C ARG A 33 7.95 -9.70 -19.76
N ILE A 34 7.08 -10.36 -18.99
CA ILE A 34 6.79 -10.06 -17.58
C ILE A 34 6.78 -11.33 -16.71
N ALA A 35 7.35 -12.44 -17.20
CA ALA A 35 7.31 -13.71 -16.48
C ALA A 35 8.31 -13.78 -15.31
N THR A 36 9.36 -12.94 -15.32
CA THR A 36 10.37 -12.82 -14.26
C THR A 36 10.63 -11.36 -13.91
N ILE A 37 11.24 -11.12 -12.75
CA ILE A 37 11.60 -9.76 -12.32
C ILE A 37 12.70 -9.17 -13.18
N GLU A 38 13.61 -10.01 -13.66
CA GLU A 38 14.62 -9.60 -14.64
C GLU A 38 13.97 -9.09 -15.93
N ALA A 39 12.98 -9.80 -16.47
CA ALA A 39 12.24 -9.36 -17.66
C ALA A 39 11.50 -8.04 -17.42
N VAL A 40 10.88 -7.86 -16.24
CA VAL A 40 10.22 -6.60 -15.88
C VAL A 40 11.23 -5.45 -15.79
N ARG A 41 12.41 -5.67 -15.18
CA ARG A 41 13.48 -4.67 -15.09
C ARG A 41 14.01 -4.29 -16.48
N ALA A 42 14.29 -5.28 -17.33
CA ALA A 42 14.82 -5.07 -18.67
C ALA A 42 13.81 -4.37 -19.60
N GLY A 43 12.51 -4.66 -19.43
CA GLY A 43 11.44 -4.07 -20.22
C GLY A 43 10.96 -2.68 -19.75
N GLY A 44 11.54 -2.15 -18.66
CA GLY A 44 11.30 -0.79 -18.18
C GLY A 44 9.84 -0.47 -17.84
N LYS A 45 9.48 0.81 -17.97
CA LYS A 45 8.16 1.38 -17.62
C LYS A 45 6.97 0.63 -18.29
N PRO A 46 7.01 0.24 -19.58
CA PRO A 46 5.94 -0.55 -20.19
C PRO A 46 5.79 -1.96 -19.62
N ALA A 47 6.90 -2.63 -19.26
CA ALA A 47 6.82 -3.97 -18.66
C ALA A 47 6.28 -3.90 -17.23
N LEU A 48 6.71 -2.91 -16.44
CA LEU A 48 6.14 -2.66 -15.11
C LEU A 48 4.64 -2.38 -15.18
N ALA A 49 4.17 -1.53 -16.10
CA ALA A 49 2.75 -1.25 -16.27
C ALA A 49 1.93 -2.51 -16.61
N ARG A 50 2.46 -3.39 -17.46
CA ARG A 50 1.83 -4.69 -17.78
C ARG A 50 1.81 -5.65 -16.61
N ALA A 51 2.91 -5.74 -15.85
CA ALA A 51 2.98 -6.57 -14.66
C ALA A 51 2.00 -6.10 -13.57
N LEU A 52 1.86 -4.77 -13.38
CA LEU A 52 0.85 -4.20 -12.50
C LEU A 52 -0.59 -4.49 -12.97
N ALA A 53 -0.85 -4.42 -14.28
CA ALA A 53 -2.15 -4.83 -14.82
C ALA A 53 -2.42 -6.32 -14.59
N ALA A 54 -1.40 -7.17 -14.67
CA ALA A 54 -1.52 -8.61 -14.42
C ALA A 54 -1.88 -8.93 -12.95
N ILE A 55 -1.49 -8.08 -12.00
CA ILE A 55 -1.92 -8.21 -10.60
C ILE A 55 -3.45 -8.14 -10.51
N GLU A 56 -4.10 -7.31 -11.32
CA GLU A 56 -5.55 -7.12 -11.32
C GLU A 56 -6.31 -8.18 -12.13
N THR A 57 -5.67 -8.78 -13.15
CA THR A 57 -6.37 -9.67 -14.10
C THR A 57 -6.02 -11.15 -13.95
N ALA A 58 -4.90 -11.48 -13.30
CA ALA A 58 -4.41 -12.85 -13.14
C ALA A 58 -4.36 -13.29 -11.66
N GLU A 59 -5.23 -12.72 -10.82
CA GLU A 59 -5.34 -13.05 -9.39
C GLU A 59 -5.56 -14.56 -9.20
N GLY A 60 -4.82 -15.15 -8.25
CA GLY A 60 -4.87 -16.59 -7.96
C GLY A 60 -4.06 -17.47 -8.92
N SER A 61 -3.49 -16.93 -10.01
CA SER A 61 -2.63 -17.71 -10.91
C SER A 61 -1.29 -18.08 -10.27
N ASP A 62 -0.79 -19.28 -10.58
CA ASP A 62 0.51 -19.77 -10.11
C ASP A 62 1.68 -18.95 -10.69
N THR A 63 1.56 -18.51 -11.95
CA THR A 63 2.58 -17.67 -12.61
C THR A 63 2.70 -16.29 -11.97
N LEU A 64 1.58 -15.67 -11.59
CA LEU A 64 1.61 -14.39 -10.88
C LEU A 64 2.19 -14.54 -9.47
N ALA A 65 1.79 -15.59 -8.74
CA ALA A 65 2.34 -15.85 -7.41
C ALA A 65 3.87 -16.05 -7.47
N LYS A 66 4.37 -16.81 -8.43
CA LYS A 66 5.82 -17.00 -8.67
C LYS A 66 6.55 -15.69 -8.94
N LEU A 67 6.02 -14.84 -9.83
CA LEU A 67 6.60 -13.53 -10.13
C LEU A 67 6.68 -12.65 -8.87
N LEU A 68 5.61 -12.62 -8.07
CA LEU A 68 5.54 -11.77 -6.88
C LEU A 68 6.40 -12.30 -5.71
N ASP A 69 6.57 -13.62 -5.61
CA ASP A 69 7.54 -14.22 -4.67
C ASP A 69 8.98 -13.94 -5.12
N GLU A 70 9.27 -14.01 -6.42
CA GLU A 70 10.56 -13.57 -6.98
C GLU A 70 10.81 -12.08 -6.70
N ALA A 71 9.77 -11.24 -6.82
CA ALA A 71 9.83 -9.81 -6.45
C ALA A 71 10.14 -9.61 -4.97
N THR A 72 9.54 -10.43 -4.10
CA THR A 72 9.78 -10.41 -2.66
C THR A 72 11.24 -10.73 -2.35
N ALA A 73 11.80 -11.76 -2.98
CA ALA A 73 13.20 -12.14 -2.84
C ALA A 73 14.18 -11.12 -3.47
N SER A 74 13.73 -10.40 -4.51
CA SER A 74 14.54 -9.45 -5.27
C SER A 74 14.38 -7.99 -4.82
N ALA A 75 13.83 -7.76 -3.63
CA ALA A 75 13.55 -6.44 -3.10
C ALA A 75 14.82 -5.59 -2.95
N ARG A 76 14.85 -4.41 -3.59
CA ARG A 76 16.00 -3.49 -3.58
C ARG A 76 15.67 -2.08 -3.12
N ALA A 77 14.44 -1.62 -3.38
CA ALA A 77 14.04 -0.26 -3.05
C ALA A 77 13.93 -0.06 -1.53
N HIS A 78 14.14 1.17 -1.09
CA HIS A 78 13.60 1.64 0.17
C HIS A 78 12.13 2.05 -0.02
N VAL A 79 11.23 1.55 0.82
CA VAL A 79 9.79 1.91 0.77
C VAL A 79 9.48 2.97 1.82
N LEU A 80 9.18 4.18 1.35
CA LEU A 80 8.76 5.31 2.17
C LEU A 80 7.24 5.40 2.19
N GLY A 81 6.66 5.30 3.38
CA GLY A 81 5.25 5.54 3.62
C GLY A 81 4.98 6.99 4.01
N LEU A 82 4.11 7.70 3.29
CA LEU A 82 3.67 9.05 3.63
C LEU A 82 2.22 9.02 4.11
N THR A 83 1.99 9.44 5.35
CA THR A 83 0.64 9.47 5.92
C THR A 83 0.39 10.73 6.76
N GLY A 84 -0.86 10.98 7.13
CA GLY A 84 -1.31 12.17 7.85
C GLY A 84 -2.63 12.73 7.31
N PRO A 85 -3.22 13.73 8.00
CA PRO A 85 -4.56 14.21 7.66
C PRO A 85 -4.66 14.84 6.26
N PRO A 86 -5.87 14.94 5.69
CA PRO A 86 -6.10 15.71 4.47
C PRO A 86 -5.63 17.16 4.61
N GLY A 87 -5.09 17.75 3.54
CA GLY A 87 -4.64 19.15 3.54
C GLY A 87 -3.33 19.44 4.28
N VAL A 88 -2.72 18.43 4.93
CA VAL A 88 -1.44 18.57 5.65
C VAL A 88 -0.25 18.89 4.73
N GLY A 89 -0.39 18.67 3.42
CA GLY A 89 0.67 18.94 2.43
C GLY A 89 1.49 17.71 2.00
N LYS A 90 0.99 16.49 2.22
CA LYS A 90 1.65 15.22 1.80
C LYS A 90 2.04 15.23 0.33
N SER A 91 1.12 15.51 -0.58
CA SER A 91 1.41 15.45 -2.01
C SER A 91 2.44 16.51 -2.45
N THR A 92 2.43 17.69 -1.82
CA THR A 92 3.48 18.71 -2.04
C THR A 92 4.84 18.24 -1.53
N LEU A 93 4.88 17.61 -0.36
CA LEU A 93 6.10 17.04 0.21
C LEU A 93 6.63 15.87 -0.62
N MET A 94 5.75 14.96 -1.05
CA MET A 94 6.07 13.87 -1.96
C MET A 94 6.73 14.39 -3.23
N ARG A 95 6.19 15.45 -3.86
CA ARG A 95 6.79 16.07 -5.05
C ARG A 95 8.21 16.56 -4.81
N ALA A 96 8.46 17.17 -3.65
CA ALA A 96 9.79 17.63 -3.28
C ALA A 96 10.76 16.45 -3.07
N LEU A 97 10.32 15.38 -2.40
CA LEU A 97 11.12 14.16 -2.20
C LEU A 97 11.42 13.43 -3.51
N ILE A 98 10.44 13.36 -4.42
CA ILE A 98 10.63 12.82 -5.77
C ILE A 98 11.69 13.66 -6.48
N ALA A 99 11.53 14.99 -6.55
CA ALA A 99 12.47 15.85 -7.24
C ALA A 99 13.91 15.68 -6.72
N GLN A 100 14.08 15.57 -5.40
CA GLN A 100 15.39 15.32 -4.79
C GLN A 100 15.95 13.95 -5.20
N ALA A 101 15.19 12.87 -5.06
CA ALA A 101 15.64 11.53 -5.43
C ALA A 101 15.96 11.42 -6.93
N ARG A 102 15.20 12.12 -7.79
CA ARG A 102 15.46 12.19 -9.23
C ARG A 102 16.74 12.98 -9.54
N ALA A 103 17.03 14.06 -8.81
CA ALA A 103 18.29 14.80 -8.92
C ALA A 103 19.51 13.96 -8.50
N GLU A 104 19.32 13.01 -7.57
CA GLU A 104 20.31 11.98 -7.20
C GLU A 104 20.44 10.84 -8.24
N GLY A 105 19.66 10.87 -9.32
CA GLY A 105 19.66 9.87 -10.38
C GLY A 105 18.88 8.59 -10.08
N ARG A 106 18.19 8.51 -8.94
CA ARG A 106 17.47 7.31 -8.44
C ARG A 106 16.19 7.07 -9.21
N THR A 107 15.86 5.81 -9.49
CA THR A 107 14.55 5.41 -9.99
C THR A 107 13.50 5.46 -8.88
N VAL A 108 12.37 6.11 -9.15
CA VAL A 108 11.29 6.34 -8.17
C VAL A 108 9.99 5.75 -8.68
N ALA A 109 9.33 4.94 -7.85
CA ALA A 109 7.97 4.49 -8.07
C ALA A 109 7.04 5.05 -6.98
N VAL A 110 5.86 5.52 -7.37
CA VAL A 110 4.86 6.07 -6.47
C VAL A 110 3.60 5.23 -6.56
N LEU A 111 3.15 4.74 -5.40
CA LEU A 111 1.87 4.08 -5.23
C LEU A 111 0.96 4.98 -4.40
N ALA A 112 0.00 5.63 -5.06
CA ALA A 112 -1.02 6.42 -4.39
C ALA A 112 -2.24 5.53 -4.08
N VAL A 113 -2.64 5.46 -2.83
CA VAL A 113 -3.77 4.63 -2.38
C VAL A 113 -4.94 5.54 -2.06
N ASP A 114 -5.95 5.50 -2.92
CA ASP A 114 -7.16 6.30 -2.85
C ASP A 114 -8.34 5.48 -2.29
N PRO A 115 -9.32 6.12 -1.63
CA PRO A 115 -10.64 5.55 -1.43
C PRO A 115 -11.23 5.03 -2.75
N SER A 116 -12.03 3.99 -2.65
CA SER A 116 -12.72 3.40 -3.80
C SER A 116 -13.81 4.33 -4.32
N SER A 117 -13.87 4.53 -5.63
CA SER A 117 -14.97 5.23 -6.28
C SER A 117 -16.25 4.40 -6.21
N GLN A 118 -17.34 4.96 -5.67
CA GLN A 118 -18.64 4.28 -5.62
C GLN A 118 -19.22 3.95 -7.02
N ARG A 119 -18.74 4.61 -8.07
CA ARG A 119 -19.24 4.44 -9.44
C ARG A 119 -18.45 3.42 -10.25
N THR A 120 -17.14 3.35 -10.06
CA THR A 120 -16.25 2.52 -10.90
C THR A 120 -15.50 1.44 -10.13
N GLY A 121 -15.49 1.49 -8.78
CA GLY A 121 -14.66 0.63 -7.93
C GLY A 121 -13.15 0.93 -8.01
N GLY A 122 -12.72 1.82 -8.90
CA GLY A 122 -11.32 2.25 -9.08
C GLY A 122 -10.93 3.39 -8.14
N ALA A 123 -9.67 3.82 -8.24
CA ALA A 123 -9.13 4.92 -7.43
C ALA A 123 -9.93 6.22 -7.65
N LEU A 124 -10.38 6.86 -6.57
CA LEU A 124 -11.26 8.03 -6.66
C LEU A 124 -10.60 9.24 -7.36
N LEU A 125 -9.31 9.47 -7.12
CA LEU A 125 -8.60 10.65 -7.62
C LEU A 125 -7.69 10.31 -8.81
N GLY A 126 -7.12 9.10 -8.84
CA GLY A 126 -6.38 8.59 -9.99
C GLY A 126 -5.04 9.29 -10.23
N ASP A 127 -4.24 8.73 -11.13
CA ASP A 127 -2.80 9.04 -11.25
C ASP A 127 -2.55 10.50 -11.71
N ARG A 128 -3.41 10.99 -12.62
CA ARG A 128 -3.20 12.27 -13.34
C ARG A 128 -3.55 13.53 -12.52
N THR A 129 -4.36 13.40 -11.47
CA THR A 129 -4.75 14.56 -10.65
C THR A 129 -3.76 14.81 -9.50
N ARG A 130 -2.97 13.79 -9.12
CA ARG A 130 -2.01 13.85 -8.00
C ARG A 130 -0.64 14.33 -8.41
N LEU A 131 -0.14 13.85 -9.55
CA LEU A 131 1.21 14.16 -10.00
C LEU A 131 1.22 14.39 -11.51
N ALA A 132 1.55 15.61 -11.92
CA ALA A 132 2.00 15.86 -13.29
C ALA A 132 3.35 15.14 -13.47
N THR A 133 3.36 14.12 -14.31
CA THR A 133 4.55 13.37 -14.69
C THR A 133 4.98 13.79 -16.07
N ASP A 134 6.29 13.88 -16.30
CA ASP A 134 6.85 13.92 -17.63
C ASP A 134 6.72 12.51 -18.23
N PRO A 135 5.98 12.32 -19.34
CA PRO A 135 5.87 11.01 -19.99
C PRO A 135 7.24 10.40 -20.34
N GLU A 136 8.22 11.25 -20.67
CA GLU A 136 9.57 10.87 -21.07
C GLU A 136 10.50 10.57 -19.88
N ASP A 137 10.08 10.83 -18.63
CA ASP A 137 10.84 10.37 -17.46
C ASP A 137 10.60 8.86 -17.26
N ASP A 138 11.48 8.06 -17.86
CA ASP A 138 11.50 6.59 -17.76
C ASP A 138 11.88 6.08 -16.37
N LYS A 139 12.36 6.95 -15.49
CA LYS A 139 12.80 6.59 -14.14
C LYS A 139 11.84 7.11 -13.06
N LEU A 140 10.72 7.74 -13.43
CA LEU A 140 9.60 8.04 -12.54
C LEU A 140 8.35 7.26 -12.98
N PHE A 141 7.85 6.43 -12.08
CA PHE A 141 6.62 5.68 -12.27
C PHE A 141 5.59 6.09 -11.22
N VAL A 142 4.34 6.28 -11.63
CA VAL A 142 3.22 6.60 -10.73
C VAL A 142 2.05 5.69 -11.05
N ARG A 143 1.43 5.13 -10.02
CA ARG A 143 0.19 4.38 -10.10
C ARG A 143 -0.69 4.75 -8.92
N SER A 144 -1.97 5.02 -9.18
CA SER A 144 -2.99 5.07 -8.15
C SER A 144 -3.77 3.76 -8.12
N MET A 145 -4.10 3.31 -6.92
CA MET A 145 -4.90 2.12 -6.67
C MET A 145 -5.99 2.42 -5.65
N ALA A 146 -7.14 1.76 -5.81
CA ALA A 146 -8.20 1.83 -4.82
C ALA A 146 -7.84 0.99 -3.59
N ALA A 147 -8.24 1.45 -2.41
CA ALA A 147 -8.28 0.65 -1.19
C ALA A 147 -9.25 -0.56 -1.31
N ARG A 148 -10.22 -0.51 -2.25
CA ARG A 148 -11.30 -1.51 -2.49
C ARG A 148 -12.18 -1.72 -1.25
N ASP A 149 -13.00 -2.77 -1.22
CA ASP A 149 -13.97 -3.10 -0.14
C ASP A 149 -13.30 -3.56 1.18
N ARG A 150 -12.03 -3.19 1.41
CA ARG A 150 -11.31 -3.53 2.63
C ARG A 150 -11.77 -2.58 3.74
N LEU A 151 -12.44 -3.12 4.75
CA LEU A 151 -12.69 -2.43 6.02
C LEU A 151 -11.39 -2.39 6.82
N GLY A 152 -10.47 -1.50 6.42
CA GLY A 152 -9.10 -1.38 6.95
C GLY A 152 -8.07 -2.18 6.16
N GLY A 153 -6.87 -1.62 5.96
CA GLY A 153 -5.78 -2.24 5.21
C GLY A 153 -5.61 -1.71 3.78
N LEU A 154 -4.38 -1.80 3.25
CA LEU A 154 -4.14 -1.72 1.81
C LEU A 154 -4.79 -2.91 1.12
N SER A 155 -5.38 -2.75 -0.08
CA SER A 155 -5.86 -3.91 -0.85
C SER A 155 -4.73 -4.90 -1.17
N ASP A 156 -5.04 -6.19 -1.31
CA ASP A 156 -4.03 -7.21 -1.69
C ASP A 156 -3.31 -6.83 -3.00
N HIS A 157 -4.03 -6.16 -3.89
CA HIS A 157 -3.51 -5.60 -5.13
C HIS A 157 -2.49 -4.47 -4.87
N ALA A 158 -2.75 -3.58 -3.92
CA ALA A 158 -1.82 -2.52 -3.53
C ALA A 158 -0.56 -3.08 -2.85
N VAL A 159 -0.70 -4.12 -2.01
CA VAL A 159 0.44 -4.82 -1.41
C VAL A 159 1.29 -5.48 -2.50
N ALA A 160 0.67 -6.22 -3.42
CA ALA A 160 1.33 -6.83 -4.57
C ALA A 160 2.06 -5.79 -5.44
N ALA A 161 1.42 -4.66 -5.71
CA ALA A 161 2.02 -3.57 -6.48
C ALA A 161 3.23 -2.95 -5.76
N ALA A 162 3.14 -2.71 -4.45
CA ALA A 162 4.26 -2.21 -3.65
C ALA A 162 5.43 -3.19 -3.66
N VAL A 163 5.18 -4.50 -3.53
CA VAL A 163 6.20 -5.55 -3.61
C VAL A 163 6.88 -5.55 -4.98
N LEU A 164 6.10 -5.51 -6.07
CA LEU A 164 6.64 -5.46 -7.42
C LEU A 164 7.49 -4.20 -7.66
N MET A 165 6.98 -3.03 -7.28
CA MET A 165 7.71 -1.75 -7.39
C MET A 165 9.02 -1.78 -6.57
N ARG A 166 9.00 -2.38 -5.38
CA ARG A 166 10.17 -2.53 -4.50
C ARG A 166 11.27 -3.38 -5.15
N ALA A 167 10.91 -4.29 -6.05
CA ALA A 167 11.87 -5.09 -6.80
C ALA A 167 12.49 -4.33 -7.99
N VAL A 168 11.88 -3.24 -8.48
CA VAL A 168 12.28 -2.61 -9.75
C VAL A 168 12.66 -1.13 -9.65
N ALA A 169 12.47 -0.48 -8.50
CA ALA A 169 12.89 0.91 -8.25
C ALA A 169 13.98 1.00 -7.18
N ASP A 170 14.54 2.19 -6.96
CA ASP A 170 15.47 2.48 -5.85
C ASP A 170 14.73 3.12 -4.66
N LEU A 171 13.64 3.84 -4.94
CA LEU A 171 12.73 4.41 -3.96
C LEU A 171 11.29 4.08 -4.37
N VAL A 172 10.52 3.54 -3.42
CA VAL A 172 9.06 3.44 -3.56
C VAL A 172 8.45 4.40 -2.55
N ILE A 173 7.52 5.26 -3.01
CA ILE A 173 6.73 6.11 -2.12
C ILE A 173 5.30 5.60 -2.13
N VAL A 174 4.78 5.24 -0.96
CA VAL A 174 3.38 4.86 -0.77
C VAL A 174 2.68 5.99 -0.03
N GLU A 175 1.70 6.64 -0.66
CA GLU A 175 0.90 7.71 -0.05
C GLU A 175 -0.56 7.28 0.06
N THR A 176 -1.20 7.51 1.21
CA THR A 176 -2.66 7.35 1.35
C THR A 176 -3.39 8.68 1.32
N VAL A 177 -4.64 8.64 0.86
CA VAL A 177 -5.58 9.75 1.05
C VAL A 177 -6.25 9.58 2.40
N GLY A 178 -6.13 10.60 3.24
CA GLY A 178 -6.61 10.53 4.61
C GLY A 178 -8.12 10.48 4.74
N ILE A 179 -8.58 9.59 5.60
CA ILE A 179 -9.55 9.79 6.69
C ILE A 179 -9.38 8.61 7.67
N GLY A 180 -8.39 8.69 8.56
CA GLY A 180 -8.38 8.04 9.88
C GLY A 180 -8.31 6.52 9.99
N GLN A 181 -8.23 5.78 8.88
CA GLN A 181 -8.15 4.31 8.89
C GLN A 181 -6.99 3.77 8.03
N SER A 182 -6.29 4.61 7.29
CA SER A 182 -5.29 4.21 6.28
C SER A 182 -3.84 4.45 6.72
N GLU A 183 -3.64 4.93 7.95
CA GLU A 183 -2.32 5.16 8.53
C GLU A 183 -1.58 3.84 8.77
N ALA A 184 -2.20 2.90 9.50
CA ALA A 184 -1.64 1.57 9.78
C ALA A 184 -1.39 0.77 8.49
N ASP A 185 -2.22 1.01 7.47
CA ASP A 185 -2.15 0.35 6.18
C ASP A 185 -0.83 0.63 5.47
N VAL A 186 -0.36 1.87 5.48
CA VAL A 186 0.94 2.23 4.90
C VAL A 186 2.09 1.50 5.60
N ALA A 187 2.00 1.35 6.92
CA ALA A 187 3.03 0.67 7.71
C ALA A 187 3.14 -0.82 7.39
N SER A 188 2.10 -1.45 6.83
CA SER A 188 2.14 -2.85 6.42
C SER A 188 3.10 -3.12 5.25
N VAL A 189 3.49 -2.09 4.49
CA VAL A 189 4.38 -2.22 3.31
C VAL A 189 5.62 -1.33 3.37
N ALA A 190 5.60 -0.27 4.20
CA ALA A 190 6.68 0.70 4.29
C ALA A 190 7.84 0.20 5.15
N ASP A 191 9.07 0.49 4.72
CA ASP A 191 10.24 0.36 5.57
C ASP A 191 10.33 1.55 6.53
N THR A 192 9.92 2.75 6.09
CA THR A 192 9.94 3.97 6.92
C THR A 192 8.64 4.71 6.77
N VAL A 193 7.94 4.94 7.87
CA VAL A 193 6.70 5.70 7.91
C VAL A 193 6.98 7.13 8.33
N VAL A 194 6.68 8.07 7.45
CA VAL A 194 6.70 9.51 7.70
C VAL A 194 5.27 9.99 7.98
N LEU A 195 5.02 10.38 9.22
CA LEU A 195 3.77 11.03 9.60
C LEU A 195 3.89 12.53 9.38
N CYS A 196 3.05 13.07 8.50
CA CYS A 196 2.91 14.50 8.27
C CYS A 196 1.93 15.09 9.29
N ILE A 197 2.34 16.16 9.96
CA ILE A 197 1.53 16.93 10.91
C ILE A 197 1.50 18.38 10.47
N GLN A 198 0.34 19.04 10.51
CA GLN A 198 0.23 20.45 10.17
C GLN A 198 0.11 21.31 11.43
N PRO A 199 0.72 22.50 11.44
CA PRO A 199 0.60 23.45 12.54
C PRO A 199 -0.85 23.89 12.76
N GLY A 200 -1.25 24.06 14.03
CA GLY A 200 -2.52 24.68 14.40
C GLY A 200 -3.77 23.84 14.13
N SER A 201 -3.63 22.55 13.79
CA SER A 201 -4.74 21.62 13.66
C SER A 201 -4.95 20.87 14.98
N GLY A 202 -6.08 21.11 15.65
CA GLY A 202 -6.48 20.36 16.86
C GLY A 202 -6.59 18.85 16.60
N ASP A 203 -6.97 18.48 15.37
CA ASP A 203 -7.00 17.08 14.93
C ASP A 203 -5.63 16.42 14.99
N SER A 204 -4.53 17.14 14.74
CA SER A 204 -3.19 16.52 14.68
C SER A 204 -2.75 15.96 16.05
N LEU A 205 -3.08 16.66 17.14
CA LEU A 205 -2.87 16.16 18.51
C LEU A 205 -3.86 15.05 18.89
N GLN A 206 -5.07 15.09 18.34
CA GLN A 206 -6.08 14.06 18.57
C GLN A 206 -5.76 12.75 17.83
N PHE A 207 -5.20 12.83 16.62
CA PHE A 207 -4.63 11.71 15.87
C PHE A 207 -3.53 11.01 16.67
N MET A 208 -2.64 11.78 17.30
CA MET A 208 -1.61 11.24 18.19
C MET A 208 -2.22 10.50 19.39
N LYS A 209 -3.31 11.00 19.97
CA LYS A 209 -4.00 10.36 21.11
C LYS A 209 -4.81 9.12 20.76
N ALA A 210 -5.01 8.82 19.47
CA ALA A 210 -5.81 7.68 18.99
C ALA A 210 -4.98 6.40 18.72
N GLY A 211 -3.73 6.33 19.21
CA GLY A 211 -2.86 5.15 19.02
C GLY A 211 -1.91 5.23 17.83
N VAL A 212 -1.93 6.32 17.05
CA VAL A 212 -1.05 6.52 15.88
C VAL A 212 0.42 6.78 16.27
N MET A 213 0.71 7.07 17.54
CA MET A 213 2.08 7.37 18.01
C MET A 213 3.04 6.19 17.92
N GLU A 214 2.51 4.97 17.91
CA GLU A 214 3.30 3.75 17.76
C GLU A 214 3.75 3.50 16.32
N LEU A 215 3.30 4.33 15.36
CA LEU A 215 3.50 4.10 13.93
C LEU A 215 4.67 4.87 13.25
N PRO A 216 4.85 6.20 13.43
CA PRO A 216 5.82 6.95 12.64
C PRO A 216 7.27 6.64 13.02
N ASP A 217 8.12 6.37 12.03
CA ASP A 217 9.57 6.30 12.22
C ASP A 217 10.21 7.68 12.13
N VAL A 218 9.54 8.62 11.44
CA VAL A 218 9.89 10.03 11.33
C VAL A 218 8.61 10.85 11.36
N VAL A 219 8.62 12.01 12.02
CA VAL A 219 7.50 12.95 12.00
C VAL A 219 7.92 14.23 11.28
N ALA A 220 7.15 14.62 10.26
CA ALA A 220 7.35 15.86 9.52
C ALA A 220 6.26 16.86 9.91
N VAL A 221 6.63 17.90 10.67
CA VAL A 221 5.77 19.06 10.90
C VAL A 221 5.85 19.95 9.67
N THR A 222 4.83 19.85 8.81
CA THR A 222 4.76 20.54 7.53
C THR A 222 4.45 22.03 7.71
N LYS A 223 4.46 22.79 6.60
CA LYS A 223 4.14 24.23 6.58
C LYS A 223 4.97 25.03 7.60
N ALA A 224 6.28 24.71 7.70
CA ALA A 224 7.19 25.37 8.62
C ALA A 224 7.30 26.89 8.42
N ASP A 225 6.91 27.38 7.24
CA ASP A 225 6.73 28.80 6.91
C ASP A 225 5.69 29.51 7.79
N MET A 226 4.84 28.78 8.53
CA MET A 226 3.94 29.34 9.55
C MET A 226 4.65 29.79 10.84
N GLY A 227 5.99 29.66 10.90
CA GLY A 227 6.83 30.22 11.95
C GLY A 227 6.49 29.66 13.33
N GLU A 228 6.03 30.55 14.23
CA GLU A 228 5.78 30.20 15.63
C GLU A 228 4.74 29.09 15.82
N LYS A 229 3.71 29.05 14.96
CA LYS A 229 2.72 27.96 15.01
C LYS A 229 3.35 26.60 14.73
N ALA A 230 4.30 26.55 13.80
CA ALA A 230 4.99 25.30 13.44
C ALA A 230 5.94 24.85 14.56
N ARG A 231 6.67 25.78 15.17
CA ARG A 231 7.52 25.48 16.33
C ARG A 231 6.74 24.93 17.52
N ARG A 232 5.56 25.48 17.81
CA ARG A 232 4.67 24.94 18.85
C ARG A 232 4.22 23.52 18.53
N ALA A 233 3.78 23.27 17.30
CA ALA A 233 3.38 21.93 16.87
C ALA A 233 4.55 20.93 16.97
N LEU A 234 5.79 21.33 16.64
CA LEU A 234 6.96 20.50 16.86
C LEU A 234 7.15 20.16 18.35
N ALA A 235 7.12 21.15 19.23
CA ALA A 235 7.25 20.93 20.67
C ALA A 235 6.14 20.02 21.25
N ASP A 236 4.90 20.20 20.78
CA ASP A 236 3.76 19.37 21.18
C ASP A 236 3.96 17.90 20.79
N VAL A 237 4.47 17.66 19.56
CA VAL A 237 4.75 16.31 19.04
C VAL A 237 5.93 15.67 19.78
N GLU A 238 7.02 16.40 19.99
CA GLU A 238 8.17 15.92 20.77
C GLU A 238 7.76 15.56 22.20
N GLY A 239 6.97 16.41 22.84
CA GLY A 239 6.39 16.16 24.15
C GLY A 239 5.55 14.88 24.15
N ALA A 240 4.68 14.70 23.16
CA ALA A 240 3.86 13.49 23.05
C ALA A 240 4.71 12.22 22.82
N LEU A 241 5.73 12.27 21.96
CA LEU A 241 6.60 11.12 21.67
C LEU A 241 7.47 10.72 22.87
N SER A 242 7.83 11.70 23.71
CA SER A 242 8.58 11.43 24.94
C SER A 242 7.82 10.54 25.93
N LEU A 243 6.48 10.56 25.87
CA LEU A 243 5.61 9.77 26.75
C LEU A 243 5.43 8.32 26.26
N THR A 244 5.66 8.05 24.98
CA THR A 244 5.36 6.73 24.36
C THR A 244 6.47 5.68 24.49
N GLY A 245 7.56 5.98 25.23
CA GLY A 245 8.68 5.05 25.41
C GLY A 245 9.47 4.80 24.11
N ALA A 246 10.60 4.10 24.22
CA ALA A 246 11.38 3.72 23.05
C ALA A 246 10.75 2.48 22.38
N ARG A 247 10.70 2.46 21.04
CA ARG A 247 10.25 1.29 20.28
C ARG A 247 11.16 0.08 20.52
N PRO A 248 10.67 -1.15 20.25
CA PRO A 248 11.51 -2.33 20.17
C PRO A 248 12.73 -2.06 19.27
N GLY A 249 13.95 -2.21 19.82
CA GLY A 249 15.20 -1.92 19.12
C GLY A 249 15.75 -0.49 19.30
N GLY A 250 15.07 0.37 20.07
CA GLY A 250 15.62 1.64 20.56
C GLY A 250 15.57 2.83 19.60
N TRP A 251 14.93 2.70 18.42
CA TRP A 251 14.74 3.82 17.52
C TRP A 251 13.85 4.90 18.16
N LYS A 252 14.28 6.16 18.07
CA LYS A 252 13.53 7.33 18.50
C LYS A 252 13.18 8.15 17.26
N ALA A 253 11.89 8.28 16.97
CA ALA A 253 11.42 9.00 15.79
C ALA A 253 11.79 10.49 15.90
N PRO A 254 12.61 11.03 14.98
CA PRO A 254 12.90 12.46 14.96
C PRO A 254 11.69 13.25 14.48
N VAL A 255 11.51 14.45 15.02
CA VAL A 255 10.50 15.42 14.61
C VAL A 255 11.19 16.53 13.83
N VAL A 256 10.79 16.76 12.58
CA VAL A 256 11.46 17.71 11.68
C VAL A 256 10.47 18.73 11.16
N LEU A 257 10.85 20.01 11.18
CA LEU A 257 10.10 21.09 10.52
C LEU A 257 10.40 21.12 9.04
N VAL A 258 9.35 21.16 8.21
CA VAL A 258 9.48 21.17 6.75
C VAL A 258 8.50 22.16 6.12
N SER A 259 8.98 22.95 5.15
CA SER A 259 8.12 23.66 4.20
C SER A 259 8.48 23.21 2.79
N ALA A 260 7.65 22.35 2.20
CA ALA A 260 7.88 21.87 0.84
C ALA A 260 7.79 22.99 -0.22
N THR A 261 7.00 24.04 0.05
CA THR A 261 6.85 25.19 -0.84
C THR A 261 8.03 26.16 -0.76
N ALA A 262 8.56 26.41 0.45
CA ALA A 262 9.74 27.25 0.65
C ALA A 262 11.07 26.49 0.48
N GLY A 263 11.02 25.16 0.36
CA GLY A 263 12.20 24.28 0.28
C GLY A 263 12.95 24.10 1.61
N THR A 264 12.46 24.66 2.71
CA THR A 264 13.14 24.62 4.01
C THR A 264 12.91 23.28 4.72
N GLY A 265 13.96 22.76 5.38
CA GLY A 265 13.89 21.51 6.16
C GLY A 265 13.82 20.22 5.34
N LEU A 266 13.77 20.28 3.99
CA LEU A 266 13.75 19.08 3.13
C LEU A 266 15.01 18.22 3.30
N GLY A 267 16.18 18.85 3.40
CA GLY A 267 17.44 18.15 3.63
C GLY A 267 17.51 17.51 5.03
N ASP A 268 16.92 18.13 6.05
CA ASP A 268 16.82 17.55 7.38
C ASP A 268 15.91 16.32 7.39
N LEU A 269 14.77 16.41 6.69
CA LEU A 269 13.86 15.28 6.53
C LEU A 269 14.52 14.12 5.79
N ALA A 270 15.24 14.39 4.70
CA ALA A 270 15.97 13.37 3.97
C ALA A 270 17.00 12.67 4.86
N ARG A 271 17.78 13.43 5.64
CA ARG A 271 18.73 12.87 6.62
C ARG A 271 18.04 12.01 7.68
N ALA A 272 16.88 12.42 8.17
CA ALA A 272 16.12 11.64 9.14
C ALA A 272 15.62 10.30 8.56
N ILE A 273 15.13 10.32 7.32
CA ILE A 273 14.73 9.11 6.58
C ILE A 273 15.93 8.19 6.36
N ASP A 274 17.06 8.73 5.90
CA ASP A 274 18.27 7.94 5.67
C ASP A 274 18.85 7.38 6.98
N ALA A 275 18.77 8.11 8.09
CA ALA A 275 19.17 7.62 9.40
C ALA A 275 18.34 6.39 9.82
N HIS A 276 17.01 6.43 9.62
CA HIS A 276 16.16 5.27 9.93
C HIS A 276 16.44 4.10 8.98
N ARG A 277 16.60 4.37 7.68
CA ARG A 277 16.99 3.37 6.70
C ARG A 277 18.29 2.68 7.12
N ASN A 278 19.31 3.44 7.50
CA ASN A 278 20.60 2.91 7.95
C ASN A 278 20.44 2.04 9.20
N TRP A 279 19.66 2.50 10.18
CA TRP A 279 19.33 1.74 11.39
C TRP A 279 18.62 0.41 11.07
N LEU A 280 17.71 0.39 10.09
CA LEU A 280 17.04 -0.84 9.63
C LEU A 280 17.98 -1.77 8.87
N THR A 281 18.86 -1.23 8.03
CA THR A 281 19.81 -2.04 7.26
C THR A 281 20.96 -2.59 8.10
N ASP A 282 21.17 -2.03 9.29
CA ASP A 282 22.15 -2.55 10.24
C ASP A 282 21.68 -3.89 10.82
N GLY A 283 22.49 -4.93 10.58
CA GLY A 283 22.18 -6.31 10.93
C GLY A 283 20.98 -6.88 10.15
N ALA A 284 20.13 -7.64 10.84
CA ALA A 284 18.99 -8.34 10.23
C ALA A 284 17.65 -7.59 10.40
N ARG A 285 17.64 -6.33 10.85
CA ARG A 285 16.41 -5.63 11.25
C ARG A 285 15.45 -5.45 10.08
N LEU A 286 15.93 -5.01 8.91
CA LEU A 286 15.11 -4.83 7.71
C LEU A 286 14.50 -6.14 7.22
N ALA A 287 15.29 -7.21 7.19
CA ALA A 287 14.81 -8.53 6.77
C ALA A 287 13.75 -9.08 7.74
N ALA A 288 13.95 -8.89 9.05
CA ALA A 288 12.97 -9.26 10.07
C ALA A 288 11.70 -8.40 9.98
N HIS A 289 11.84 -7.10 9.73
CA HIS A 289 10.73 -6.16 9.54
C HIS A 289 9.84 -6.56 8.36
N ARG A 290 10.44 -6.75 7.18
CA ARG A 290 9.70 -7.17 5.98
C ARG A 290 9.09 -8.57 6.11
N ARG A 291 9.72 -9.48 6.86
CA ARG A 291 9.17 -10.81 7.14
C ARG A 291 7.93 -10.73 8.03
N ARG A 292 7.95 -9.87 9.06
CA ARG A 292 6.76 -9.61 9.89
C ARG A 292 5.63 -9.03 9.05
N GLN A 293 5.91 -8.00 8.26
CA GLN A 293 4.94 -7.43 7.31
C GLN A 293 4.31 -8.48 6.40
N ALA A 294 5.13 -9.35 5.80
CA ALA A 294 4.64 -10.43 4.94
C ALA A 294 3.78 -11.44 5.71
N HIS A 295 4.21 -11.84 6.91
CA HIS A 295 3.44 -12.74 7.77
C HIS A 295 2.07 -12.13 8.14
N ASP A 296 2.07 -10.90 8.65
CA ASP A 296 0.86 -10.20 9.08
C ASP A 296 -0.10 -10.00 7.90
N TRP A 297 0.43 -9.71 6.71
CA TRP A 297 -0.36 -9.62 5.49
C TRP A 297 -0.97 -10.96 5.07
N ILE A 298 -0.23 -12.08 5.12
CA ILE A 298 -0.78 -13.41 4.81
C ILE A 298 -1.96 -13.72 5.74
N GLU A 299 -1.77 -13.51 7.04
CA GLU A 299 -2.81 -13.78 8.03
C GLU A 299 -4.05 -12.91 7.78
N ASP A 300 -3.87 -11.61 7.54
CA ASP A 300 -4.97 -10.70 7.27
C ASP A 300 -5.69 -11.05 5.96
N ALA A 301 -4.96 -11.34 4.88
CA ALA A 301 -5.54 -11.73 3.59
C ALA A 301 -6.39 -13.01 3.73
N LEU A 302 -5.90 -14.03 4.42
CA LEU A 302 -6.65 -15.26 4.67
C LEU A 302 -7.85 -15.02 5.58
N ARG A 303 -7.71 -14.15 6.60
CA ARG A 303 -8.79 -13.80 7.52
C ARG A 303 -9.92 -13.08 6.81
N GLN A 304 -9.61 -12.23 5.84
CA GLN A 304 -10.62 -11.54 5.06
C GLN A 304 -11.35 -12.49 4.10
N ARG A 305 -10.64 -13.41 3.46
CA ARG A 305 -11.22 -14.37 2.50
C ARG A 305 -12.06 -15.45 3.18
N TRP A 306 -11.61 -15.95 4.33
CA TRP A 306 -12.15 -17.17 4.95
C TRP A 306 -12.70 -16.98 6.37
N GLY A 307 -12.57 -15.77 6.92
CA GLY A 307 -12.97 -15.46 8.28
C GLY A 307 -12.12 -16.19 9.34
N ARG A 308 -12.49 -15.98 10.61
CA ARG A 308 -11.80 -16.61 11.76
C ARG A 308 -11.88 -18.13 11.75
N LYS A 309 -13.01 -18.69 11.28
CA LYS A 309 -13.20 -20.15 11.20
C LYS A 309 -12.27 -20.78 10.17
N GLY A 310 -12.10 -20.16 9.00
CA GLY A 310 -11.15 -20.64 8.01
C GLY A 310 -9.71 -20.60 8.51
N LEU A 311 -9.31 -19.52 9.19
CA LEU A 311 -8.00 -19.46 9.84
C LEU A 311 -7.79 -20.58 10.87
N ALA A 312 -8.78 -20.86 11.71
CA ALA A 312 -8.68 -21.92 12.70
C ALA A 312 -8.48 -23.31 12.07
N LEU A 313 -9.02 -23.56 10.86
CA LEU A 313 -8.82 -24.81 10.11
C LEU A 313 -7.39 -24.98 9.59
N LEU A 314 -6.62 -23.90 9.47
CA LEU A 314 -5.21 -23.98 9.08
C LEU A 314 -4.32 -24.53 10.21
N GLY A 315 -4.76 -24.42 11.47
CA GLY A 315 -4.01 -24.89 12.64
C GLY A 315 -2.62 -24.26 12.74
N GLU A 316 -1.60 -25.05 13.06
CA GLU A 316 -0.19 -24.62 13.13
C GLU A 316 0.50 -24.54 11.75
N ALA A 317 -0.25 -24.47 10.66
CA ALA A 317 0.35 -24.38 9.33
C ALA A 317 1.32 -23.19 9.27
N THR A 318 2.59 -23.48 8.96
CA THR A 318 3.61 -22.45 8.85
C THR A 318 3.30 -21.57 7.64
N LEU A 319 3.00 -20.30 7.89
CA LEU A 319 2.85 -19.29 6.85
C LEU A 319 4.25 -18.88 6.37
N ASP A 320 4.65 -19.35 5.20
CA ASP A 320 5.96 -19.03 4.61
C ASP A 320 6.00 -17.56 4.16
N ALA A 321 6.44 -16.68 5.06
CA ALA A 321 6.63 -15.27 4.81
C ALA A 321 7.76 -14.96 3.80
N THR A 322 8.55 -15.95 3.37
CA THR A 322 9.55 -15.77 2.30
C THR A 322 8.94 -15.88 0.90
N ARG A 323 7.78 -16.54 0.79
CA ARG A 323 7.00 -16.72 -0.43
C ARG A 323 5.53 -16.43 -0.17
N PRO A 324 5.20 -15.18 0.22
CA PRO A 324 3.91 -14.88 0.81
C PRO A 324 2.75 -15.02 -0.18
N PHE A 325 2.98 -14.81 -1.48
CA PHE A 325 1.92 -14.92 -2.50
C PHE A 325 1.57 -16.39 -2.76
N ASN A 326 2.57 -17.26 -2.89
CA ASN A 326 2.32 -18.69 -3.01
C ASN A 326 1.80 -19.28 -1.69
N ALA A 327 2.20 -18.77 -0.52
CA ALA A 327 1.65 -19.19 0.77
C ALA A 327 0.14 -18.95 0.83
N ILE A 328 -0.34 -17.74 0.48
CA ILE A 328 -1.78 -17.44 0.39
C ILE A 328 -2.46 -18.37 -0.60
N ARG A 329 -1.91 -18.50 -1.83
CA ARG A 329 -2.49 -19.35 -2.88
C ARG A 329 -2.66 -20.81 -2.42
N GLN A 330 -1.66 -21.36 -1.75
CA GLN A 330 -1.71 -22.74 -1.23
C GLN A 330 -2.78 -22.90 -0.15
N GLN A 331 -2.88 -21.94 0.78
CA GLN A 331 -3.91 -22.00 1.83
C GLN A 331 -5.30 -21.79 1.26
N ASP A 332 -5.48 -20.92 0.26
CA ASP A 332 -6.75 -20.76 -0.44
C ASP A 332 -7.21 -22.07 -1.08
N LEU A 333 -6.33 -22.78 -1.80
CA LEU A 333 -6.65 -24.07 -2.39
C LEU A 333 -7.01 -25.13 -1.33
N ARG A 334 -6.28 -25.14 -0.21
CA ARG A 334 -6.53 -26.06 0.91
C ARG A 334 -7.90 -25.78 1.55
N LEU A 335 -8.21 -24.52 1.84
CA LEU A 335 -9.47 -24.13 2.46
C LEU A 335 -10.66 -24.31 1.52
N GLN A 336 -10.49 -24.06 0.21
CA GLN A 336 -11.49 -24.39 -0.80
C GLN A 336 -11.84 -25.88 -0.79
N ALA A 337 -10.83 -26.76 -0.72
CA ALA A 337 -11.03 -28.20 -0.67
C ALA A 337 -11.79 -28.63 0.59
N CYS A 338 -11.48 -28.04 1.75
CA CYS A 338 -12.18 -28.32 3.00
C CYS A 338 -13.65 -27.85 2.99
N TRP A 339 -13.96 -26.73 2.34
CA TRP A 339 -15.30 -26.15 2.32
C TRP A 339 -16.28 -26.87 1.39
N HIS A 340 -15.76 -27.59 0.38
CA HIS A 340 -16.57 -28.32 -0.60
C HIS A 340 -16.67 -29.83 -0.28
N GLN A 341 -16.22 -30.26 0.90
CA GLN A 341 -16.51 -31.61 1.38
C GLN A 341 -17.95 -31.64 1.93
N PRO A 342 -18.82 -32.53 1.41
CA PRO A 342 -20.25 -32.57 1.73
C PRO A 342 -20.56 -32.94 3.18
#